data_AF-B9XKB5-F1
#
_entry.id   AF-B9XKB5-F1
#
_cell.length_a   1.000
_cell.length_b   1.000
_cell.length_c   1.000
_cell.angle_alpha   90.00
_cell.angle_beta   90.00
_cell.angle_gamma   90.00
#
_symmetry.space_group_name_H-M   'P 1'
#
loop_
_entity.id
_entity.type
_entity.pdbx_description
1 polymer ?
#
loop_
_entity_poly.entity_id
_entity_poly.type
_entity_poly.pdbx_seq_one_letter_code
_entity_poly.pdbx_strand_id
1 'polypeptide(L)'
;MIHYYWDVFLELIRTPFQHVELIWGIVPLYFGLLLNELTSGKANFRTAIQTGFSFLWAAAQWLYPYFRPHATGARQIEWGSMPGINLVVTILVIAFGAAALFSGIRRRYPKYGSFLGYTRFSNYFMITIFAIQAHYPELGWTWDRLIAIALFALPIWLILHFGLMPIRK
;
A
#
# COMPACT_ATOMS: atom_id res chain seq x y z
N MET A 1 -21.64 4.39 17.29
CA MET A 1 -21.21 4.88 15.96
C MET A 1 -19.69 5.05 15.90
N ILE A 2 -19.08 6.03 16.59
CA ILE A 2 -17.62 6.22 16.54
C ILE A 2 -16.82 5.01 17.08
N HIS A 3 -17.29 4.37 18.16
CA HIS A 3 -16.67 3.17 18.73
C HIS A 3 -16.66 1.99 17.75
N TYR A 4 -17.74 1.81 16.99
CA TYR A 4 -17.83 0.77 15.97
C TYR A 4 -16.78 0.98 14.86
N TYR A 5 -16.68 2.19 14.30
CA TYR A 5 -15.67 2.48 13.28
C TYR A 5 -14.24 2.40 13.84
N TRP A 6 -14.05 2.70 15.13
CA TRP A 6 -12.77 2.54 15.79
C TRP A 6 -12.37 1.06 15.91
N ASP A 7 -13.30 0.19 16.27
CA ASP A 7 -13.06 -1.25 16.35
C ASP A 7 -12.75 -1.84 14.96
N VAL A 8 -13.51 -1.43 13.93
CA VAL A 8 -13.24 -1.79 12.53
C VAL A 8 -11.85 -1.30 12.09
N PHE A 9 -11.46 -0.09 12.48
CA PHE A 9 -10.13 0.44 12.15
C PHE A 9 -9.02 -0.33 12.86
N LEU A 10 -9.21 -0.67 14.14
CA LEU A 10 -8.26 -1.46 14.91
C LEU A 10 -8.11 -2.88 14.36
N GLU A 11 -9.20 -3.50 13.91
CA GLU A 11 -9.18 -4.79 13.22
C GLU A 11 -8.29 -4.71 11.97
N LEU A 12 -8.54 -3.73 11.09
CA LEU A 12 -7.73 -3.52 9.88
C LEU A 12 -6.22 -3.35 10.17
N ILE A 13 -5.86 -2.69 11.25
CA ILE A 13 -4.45 -2.51 11.62
C ILE A 13 -3.86 -3.77 12.24
N ARG A 14 -4.61 -4.48 13.10
CA ARG A 14 -4.10 -5.61 13.89
C ARG A 14 -4.00 -6.89 13.08
N THR A 15 -4.97 -7.19 12.23
CA THR A 15 -5.06 -8.48 11.54
C THR A 15 -3.79 -8.81 10.72
N PRO A 16 -3.16 -7.86 9.98
CA PRO A 16 -1.89 -8.14 9.30
C PRO A 16 -0.73 -8.57 10.20
N PHE A 17 -0.74 -8.20 11.49
CA PHE A 17 0.27 -8.61 12.47
C PHE A 17 -0.10 -9.89 13.22
N GLN A 18 -1.35 -10.33 13.12
CA GLN A 18 -1.81 -11.61 13.68
C GLN A 18 -1.51 -12.79 12.73
N HIS A 19 -1.31 -12.49 11.44
CA HIS A 19 -1.08 -13.46 10.37
C HIS A 19 0.33 -13.33 9.82
N VAL A 20 1.20 -14.31 10.10
CA VAL A 20 2.63 -14.27 9.75
C VAL A 20 2.86 -14.08 8.25
N GLU A 21 2.00 -14.69 7.45
CA GLU A 21 1.95 -14.58 6.00
C GLU A 21 1.70 -13.15 5.50
N LEU A 22 0.96 -12.33 6.24
CA LEU A 22 0.70 -10.93 5.91
C LEU A 22 1.81 -9.98 6.38
N ILE A 23 2.53 -10.36 7.43
CA ILE A 23 3.66 -9.58 7.97
C ILE A 23 4.68 -9.31 6.86
N TRP A 24 5.02 -10.30 6.04
CA TRP A 24 5.99 -10.15 4.97
C TRP A 24 5.57 -9.15 3.88
N GLY A 25 4.27 -8.96 3.67
CA GLY A 25 3.78 -7.95 2.73
C GLY A 25 3.69 -6.55 3.33
N ILE A 26 3.29 -6.43 4.59
CA ILE A 26 3.09 -5.12 5.23
C ILE A 26 4.39 -4.50 5.76
N VAL A 27 5.37 -5.31 6.18
CA VAL A 27 6.63 -4.82 6.77
C VAL A 27 7.40 -3.90 5.81
N PRO A 28 7.62 -4.25 4.53
CA PRO A 28 8.29 -3.34 3.61
C PRO A 28 7.56 -2.01 3.40
N LEU A 29 6.23 -1.98 3.53
CA LEU A 29 5.46 -0.73 3.47
C LEU A 29 5.74 0.18 4.67
N TYR A 30 5.82 -0.38 5.89
CA TYR A 30 6.19 0.36 7.10
C TYR A 30 7.65 0.85 7.08
N PHE A 31 8.58 0.02 6.62
CA PHE A 31 9.97 0.43 6.42
C PHE A 31 10.07 1.52 5.35
N GLY A 32 9.34 1.36 4.24
CA GLY A 32 9.25 2.35 3.18
C GLY A 32 8.69 3.68 3.68
N LEU A 33 7.72 3.64 4.60
CA LEU A 33 7.20 4.83 5.25
C LEU A 33 8.24 5.50 6.14
N LEU A 34 8.87 4.73 7.04
CA LEU A 34 9.86 5.25 7.99
C LEU A 34 11.04 5.91 7.30
N LEU A 35 11.58 5.28 6.25
CA LEU A 35 12.65 5.85 5.43
C LEU A 35 12.20 7.10 4.66
N ASN A 36 10.94 7.15 4.20
CA ASN A 36 10.39 8.34 3.54
C ASN A 36 10.13 9.49 4.52
N GLU A 37 9.92 9.21 5.80
CA GLU A 37 9.80 10.23 6.85
C GLU A 37 11.16 10.77 7.31
N LEU A 38 12.21 9.94 7.26
CA LEU A 38 13.59 10.33 7.59
C LEU A 38 14.34 11.03 6.45
N THR A 39 13.78 11.05 5.23
CA THR A 39 14.40 11.65 4.05
C THR A 39 13.79 13.01 3.73
N SER A 40 14.60 13.91 3.18
CA SER A 40 14.18 15.28 2.83
C SER A 40 12.91 15.29 1.97
N GLY A 41 11.99 16.21 2.23
CA GLY A 41 10.70 16.32 1.53
C GLY A 41 10.79 16.73 0.04
N LYS A 42 11.98 16.74 -0.56
CA LYS A 42 12.21 17.02 -1.99
C LYS A 42 12.07 15.72 -2.79
N ALA A 43 11.52 15.82 -4.00
CA ALA A 43 11.42 14.67 -4.90
C ALA A 43 12.80 14.08 -5.19
N ASN A 44 13.04 12.85 -4.73
CA ASN A 44 14.29 12.14 -4.90
C ASN A 44 14.06 10.83 -5.67
N PHE A 45 14.93 10.54 -6.63
CA PHE A 45 14.86 9.30 -7.41
C PHE A 45 14.99 8.06 -6.53
N ARG A 46 15.74 8.13 -5.42
CA ARG A 46 15.82 7.03 -4.44
C ARG A 46 14.47 6.76 -3.78
N THR A 47 13.76 7.81 -3.38
CA THR A 47 12.41 7.75 -2.82
C THR A 47 11.41 7.17 -3.83
N ALA A 48 11.54 7.52 -5.11
CA ALA A 48 10.71 6.96 -6.18
C ALA A 48 10.97 5.46 -6.40
N ILE A 49 12.24 5.01 -6.37
CA ILE A 49 12.59 3.58 -6.44
C ILE A 49 12.01 2.82 -5.25
N GLN A 50 12.20 3.35 -4.04
CA GLN A 50 11.71 2.73 -2.81
C GLN A 50 10.18 2.61 -2.80
N THR A 51 9.48 3.67 -3.21
CA THR A 51 8.02 3.68 -3.29
C THR A 51 7.53 2.73 -4.38
N GLY A 52 8.19 2.72 -5.54
CA GLY A 52 7.92 1.78 -6.63
C GLY A 52 8.09 0.33 -6.21
N PHE A 53 9.19 0.01 -5.52
CA PHE A 53 9.43 -1.31 -4.96
C PHE A 53 8.35 -1.71 -3.94
N SER A 54 8.03 -0.81 -3.00
CA SER A 54 7.01 -1.05 -1.97
C SER A 54 5.64 -1.37 -2.56
N PHE A 55 5.26 -0.65 -3.62
CA PHE A 55 4.00 -0.84 -4.35
C PHE A 55 3.98 -2.17 -5.09
N LEU A 56 5.04 -2.47 -5.84
CA LEU A 56 5.15 -3.73 -6.56
C LEU A 56 5.20 -4.93 -5.61
N TRP A 57 5.86 -4.78 -4.45
CA TRP A 57 5.90 -5.80 -3.41
C TRP A 57 4.51 -6.07 -2.83
N ALA A 58 3.77 -5.02 -2.44
CA ALA A 58 2.42 -5.17 -1.94
C ALA A 58 1.49 -5.82 -2.97
N ALA A 59 1.55 -5.39 -4.24
CA ALA A 59 0.77 -6.00 -5.30
C ALA A 59 1.15 -7.47 -5.57
N ALA A 60 2.44 -7.81 -5.49
CA ALA A 60 2.89 -9.19 -5.61
C ALA A 60 2.32 -10.08 -4.49
N GLN A 61 2.26 -9.55 -3.27
CA GLN A 61 1.67 -10.24 -2.12
C GLN A 61 0.16 -10.40 -2.24
N TRP A 62 -0.55 -9.41 -2.81
CA TRP A 62 -1.97 -9.55 -3.11
C TRP A 62 -2.25 -10.57 -4.22
N LEU A 63 -1.35 -10.68 -5.20
CA LEU A 63 -1.45 -11.67 -6.26
C LEU A 63 -1.05 -13.07 -5.81
N TYR A 64 -0.19 -13.20 -4.79
CA TYR A 64 0.38 -14.48 -4.35
C TYR A 64 -0.66 -15.57 -4.07
N PRO A 65 -1.77 -15.31 -3.32
CA PRO A 65 -2.81 -16.31 -3.07
C PRO A 65 -3.54 -16.80 -4.33
N TYR A 66 -3.56 -15.99 -5.39
CA TYR A 66 -4.22 -16.32 -6.66
C TYR A 66 -3.35 -17.18 -7.58
N PHE A 67 -2.10 -17.46 -7.20
CA PHE A 67 -1.25 -18.41 -7.91
C PHE A 67 -1.49 -19.83 -7.38
N ARG A 68 -2.38 -20.58 -8.02
CA ARG A 68 -2.51 -22.02 -7.76
C ARG A 68 -1.46 -22.83 -8.54
N PRO A 69 -0.77 -23.79 -7.91
CA PRO A 69 0.02 -24.78 -8.63
C PRO A 69 -0.93 -25.73 -9.37
N HIS A 70 -1.03 -25.57 -10.69
CA HIS A 70 -1.70 -26.56 -11.54
C HIS A 70 -0.80 -27.78 -11.77
N ALA A 71 -1.41 -28.96 -11.87
CA ALA A 71 -0.74 -30.27 -11.99
C ALA A 71 0.26 -30.40 -13.17
N THR A 72 0.26 -29.45 -14.11
CA THR A 72 1.13 -29.42 -15.29
C THR A 72 2.30 -28.44 -15.18
N GLY A 73 2.58 -27.88 -14.00
CA GLY A 73 3.77 -27.05 -13.74
C GLY A 73 3.70 -25.60 -14.24
N ALA A 74 2.60 -25.19 -14.91
CA ALA A 74 2.36 -23.81 -15.28
C ALA A 74 1.61 -23.06 -14.16
N ARG A 75 2.22 -22.00 -13.62
CA ARG A 75 1.59 -21.08 -12.66
C ARG A 75 0.68 -20.12 -13.44
N GLN A 76 -0.63 -20.36 -13.43
CA GLN A 76 -1.61 -19.47 -14.04
C GLN A 76 -2.32 -18.65 -12.96
N ILE A 77 -2.57 -17.37 -13.25
CA ILE A 77 -3.31 -16.46 -12.36
C ILE A 77 -4.80 -16.65 -12.67
N GLU A 78 -5.57 -17.13 -11.69
CA GLU A 78 -7.02 -17.26 -11.82
C GLU A 78 -7.70 -15.91 -11.54
N TRP A 79 -7.60 -14.99 -12.50
CA TRP A 79 -8.17 -13.63 -12.43
C TRP A 79 -9.67 -13.60 -12.08
N GLY A 80 -10.42 -14.65 -12.45
CA GLY A 80 -11.87 -14.76 -12.20
C GLY A 80 -12.26 -15.01 -10.74
N SER A 81 -11.31 -15.35 -9.87
CA SER A 81 -11.55 -15.54 -8.43
C SER A 81 -11.29 -14.29 -7.59
N MET A 82 -10.72 -13.25 -8.20
CA MET A 82 -10.43 -11.99 -7.54
C MET A 82 -11.65 -11.06 -7.63
N PRO A 83 -12.16 -10.51 -6.52
CA PRO A 83 -13.20 -9.49 -6.57
C PRO A 83 -12.76 -8.35 -7.50
N GLY A 84 -13.66 -7.87 -8.38
CA GLY A 84 -13.28 -6.88 -9.40
C GLY A 84 -12.62 -5.62 -8.84
N ILE A 85 -13.01 -5.20 -7.63
CA ILE A 85 -12.39 -4.08 -6.91
C ILE A 85 -10.91 -4.39 -6.57
N ASN A 86 -10.62 -5.61 -6.09
CA ASN A 86 -9.25 -6.01 -5.78
C ASN A 86 -8.37 -6.02 -7.03
N LEU A 87 -8.90 -6.52 -8.15
CA LEU A 87 -8.19 -6.56 -9.42
C LEU A 87 -7.85 -5.14 -9.90
N VAL A 88 -8.83 -4.23 -9.87
CA VAL A 88 -8.61 -2.83 -10.27
C VAL A 88 -7.58 -2.15 -9.37
N VAL A 89 -7.70 -2.30 -8.05
CA VAL A 89 -6.74 -1.72 -7.09
C VAL A 89 -5.34 -2.29 -7.30
N THR A 90 -5.23 -3.60 -7.52
CA THR A 90 -3.95 -4.27 -7.78
C THR A 90 -3.30 -3.78 -9.07
N ILE A 91 -4.06 -3.66 -10.18
CA ILE A 91 -3.54 -3.12 -11.45
C ILE A 91 -3.06 -1.68 -11.28
N LEU A 92 -3.83 -0.84 -10.57
CA LEU A 92 -3.44 0.54 -10.30
C LEU A 92 -2.14 0.60 -9.49
N VAL A 93 -2.03 -0.20 -8.42
CA VAL A 93 -0.81 -0.24 -7.60
C VAL A 93 0.39 -0.72 -8.40
N ILE A 94 0.23 -1.72 -9.28
CA ILE A 94 1.29 -2.16 -10.19
C ILE A 94 1.68 -1.05 -11.16
N ALA A 95 0.72 -0.38 -11.78
CA ALA A 95 0.96 0.69 -12.74
C ALA A 95 1.71 1.87 -12.08
N PHE A 96 1.26 2.31 -10.89
CA PHE A 96 1.93 3.36 -10.13
C PHE A 96 3.30 2.92 -9.62
N GLY A 97 3.43 1.68 -9.14
CA GLY A 97 4.68 1.12 -8.67
C GLY A 97 5.72 1.02 -9.79
N ALA A 98 5.33 0.51 -10.96
CA ALA A 98 6.17 0.43 -12.15
C ALA A 98 6.54 1.83 -12.67
N ALA A 99 5.61 2.77 -12.73
CA ALA A 99 5.89 4.15 -13.14
C ALA A 99 6.87 4.84 -12.19
N ALA A 100 6.69 4.68 -10.86
CA ALA A 100 7.60 5.22 -9.85
C ALA A 100 8.99 4.61 -9.99
N LEU A 101 9.08 3.28 -10.07
CA LEU A 101 10.34 2.56 -10.22
C LEU A 101 11.06 2.96 -11.52
N PHE A 102 10.35 2.99 -12.64
CA PHE A 102 10.89 3.39 -13.94
C PHE A 102 11.39 4.83 -13.93
N SER A 103 10.64 5.76 -13.33
CA SER A 103 11.06 7.17 -13.20
C SER A 103 12.32 7.33 -12.35
N GLY A 104 12.45 6.52 -11.29
CA GLY A 104 13.62 6.48 -10.41
C GLY A 104 14.86 5.91 -11.09
N ILE A 105 14.73 4.78 -11.81
CA ILE A 105 15.82 4.15 -12.57
C ILE A 105 16.29 5.07 -13.71
N ARG A 106 15.34 5.64 -14.48
CA ARG A 106 15.65 6.50 -15.62
C ARG A 106 16.18 7.88 -15.20
N ARG A 107 16.19 8.19 -13.90
CA ARG A 107 16.52 9.52 -13.33
C ARG A 107 15.80 10.66 -14.05
N ARG A 108 14.58 10.40 -14.52
CA ARG A 108 13.77 11.36 -15.28
C ARG A 108 12.32 11.18 -14.92
N TYR A 109 11.73 12.21 -14.32
CA TYR A 109 10.30 12.25 -14.07
C TYR A 109 9.56 12.55 -15.38
N PRO A 110 8.45 11.85 -15.69
CA PRO A 110 7.56 12.28 -16.76
C PRO A 110 6.94 13.65 -16.43
N LYS A 111 6.43 14.36 -17.44
CA LYS A 111 6.04 15.80 -17.38
C LYS A 111 5.02 16.17 -16.28
N TYR A 112 4.36 15.17 -15.66
CA TYR A 112 3.46 15.32 -14.51
C TYR A 112 3.71 14.28 -13.39
N GLY A 113 4.83 13.56 -13.41
CA GLY A 113 5.14 12.46 -12.48
C GLY A 113 6.06 12.82 -11.32
N SER A 114 6.34 14.11 -11.10
CA SER A 114 7.15 14.54 -9.94
C SER A 114 6.50 14.14 -8.61
N PHE A 115 5.17 14.00 -8.59
CA PHE A 115 4.40 13.51 -7.44
C PHE A 115 4.91 12.16 -6.93
N LEU A 116 5.34 11.25 -7.83
CA LEU A 116 5.86 9.91 -7.50
C LEU A 116 7.14 9.95 -6.65
N GLY A 117 7.86 11.07 -6.65
CA GLY A 117 9.01 11.30 -5.78
C GLY A 117 8.66 11.89 -4.40
N TYR A 118 7.41 12.29 -4.18
CA TYR A 118 6.94 12.94 -2.93
C TYR A 118 6.13 12.03 -2.02
N THR A 119 5.80 10.81 -2.45
CA THR A 119 4.61 10.12 -1.98
C THR A 119 4.77 9.38 -0.65
N ARG A 120 4.97 10.15 0.43
CA ARG A 120 4.72 9.71 1.81
C ARG A 120 3.28 9.25 1.98
N PHE A 121 2.34 10.00 1.42
CA PHE A 121 0.91 9.66 1.36
C PHE A 121 0.66 8.26 0.76
N SER A 122 1.41 7.89 -0.27
CA SER A 122 1.26 6.58 -0.92
C SER A 122 1.56 5.42 0.01
N ASN A 123 2.57 5.52 0.88
CA ASN A 123 2.87 4.45 1.83
C ASN A 123 1.82 4.39 2.94
N TYR A 124 1.36 5.53 3.45
CA TYR A 124 0.24 5.56 4.41
C TYR A 124 -1.02 4.95 3.83
N PHE A 125 -1.39 5.37 2.62
CA PHE A 125 -2.55 4.84 1.92
C PHE A 125 -2.39 3.34 1.67
N MET A 126 -1.23 2.90 1.21
CA MET A 126 -0.93 1.47 1.00
C MET A 126 -1.10 0.65 2.26
N ILE A 127 -0.54 1.09 3.38
CA ILE A 127 -0.68 0.39 4.67
C ILE A 127 -2.16 0.24 5.03
N THR A 128 -2.96 1.29 4.83
CA THR A 128 -4.39 1.28 5.20
C THR A 128 -5.23 0.36 4.32
N ILE A 129 -4.92 0.26 3.03
CA ILE A 129 -5.66 -0.61 2.11
C ILE A 129 -5.10 -2.03 2.05
N PHE A 130 -3.89 -2.26 2.60
CA PHE A 130 -3.21 -3.56 2.53
C PHE A 130 -4.04 -4.67 3.16
N ALA A 131 -4.59 -4.44 4.36
CA ALA A 131 -5.42 -5.44 5.05
C ALA A 131 -6.67 -5.80 4.25
N ILE A 132 -7.33 -4.81 3.64
CA ILE A 132 -8.55 -5.01 2.83
C ILE A 132 -8.24 -5.80 1.53
N GLN A 133 -7.03 -5.65 1.01
CA GLN A 133 -6.58 -6.33 -0.22
C GLN A 133 -5.98 -7.72 0.03
N ALA A 134 -5.65 -8.06 1.28
CA ALA A 134 -4.89 -9.25 1.64
C ALA A 134 -5.58 -10.61 1.38
N HIS A 135 -6.77 -10.64 0.75
CA HIS A 135 -7.54 -11.85 0.46
C HIS A 135 -7.80 -12.73 1.70
N TYR A 136 -8.06 -12.10 2.85
CA TYR A 136 -8.53 -12.80 4.03
C TYR A 136 -10.07 -12.82 4.06
N PRO A 137 -10.70 -13.96 4.41
CA PRO A 137 -12.17 -14.10 4.38
C PRO A 137 -12.88 -13.03 5.20
N GLU A 138 -12.25 -12.61 6.28
CA GLU A 138 -12.78 -11.61 7.20
C GLU A 138 -12.58 -10.20 6.65
N LEU A 139 -11.54 -9.93 5.85
CA LEU A 139 -11.05 -8.59 5.47
C LEU A 139 -11.50 -8.10 4.06
N GLY A 140 -12.72 -8.40 3.63
CA GLY A 140 -13.27 -7.89 2.37
C GLY A 140 -13.53 -6.37 2.31
N TRP A 141 -13.78 -5.86 1.08
CA TRP A 141 -14.22 -4.48 0.86
C TRP A 141 -15.64 -4.27 1.39
N THR A 142 -15.78 -3.39 2.38
CA THR A 142 -17.07 -2.93 2.90
C THR A 142 -17.09 -1.42 3.03
N TRP A 143 -18.27 -0.81 2.96
CA TRP A 143 -18.44 0.63 3.18
C TRP A 143 -17.98 1.05 4.58
N ASP A 144 -18.19 0.20 5.59
CA ASP A 144 -17.78 0.51 6.97
C ASP A 144 -16.26 0.61 7.13
N ARG A 145 -15.51 -0.25 6.44
CA ARG A 145 -14.04 -0.20 6.41
C ARG A 145 -13.52 1.04 5.69
N LEU A 146 -14.19 1.45 4.61
CA LEU A 146 -13.84 2.68 3.91
C LEU A 146 -14.09 3.92 4.76
N ILE A 147 -15.23 3.95 5.47
CA ILE A 147 -15.57 5.02 6.41
C ILE A 147 -14.57 5.03 7.57
N ALA A 148 -14.21 3.87 8.13
CA ALA A 148 -13.23 3.76 9.20
C ALA A 148 -11.85 4.30 8.78
N ILE A 149 -11.37 3.93 7.58
CA ILE A 149 -10.13 4.48 7.02
C ILE A 149 -10.25 6.00 6.83
N ALA A 150 -11.34 6.50 6.26
CA ALA A 150 -11.52 7.93 6.06
C ALA A 150 -11.57 8.71 7.39
N LEU A 151 -12.21 8.16 8.41
CA LEU A 151 -12.36 8.80 9.72
C LEU A 151 -11.08 8.79 10.55
N PHE A 152 -10.26 7.73 10.49
CA PHE A 152 -9.10 7.57 11.37
C PHE A 152 -7.77 7.68 10.64
N ALA A 153 -7.62 7.07 9.46
CA ALA A 153 -6.35 7.09 8.75
C ALA A 153 -6.01 8.47 8.17
N LEU A 154 -7.00 9.19 7.62
CA LEU A 154 -6.76 10.52 7.05
C LEU A 154 -6.34 11.54 8.12
N PRO A 155 -7.00 11.64 9.29
CA PRO A 155 -6.52 12.54 10.35
C PRO A 155 -5.16 12.16 10.90
N ILE A 156 -4.88 10.86 11.11
CA ILE A 156 -3.56 10.41 11.57
C ILE A 156 -2.49 10.79 10.55
N TRP A 157 -2.76 10.62 9.26
CA TRP A 157 -1.88 11.06 8.20
C TRP A 157 -1.64 12.58 8.25
N LEU A 158 -2.68 13.39 8.41
CA LEU A 158 -2.54 14.85 8.52
C LEU A 158 -1.68 15.22 9.74
N ILE A 159 -1.89 14.58 10.88
CA ILE A 159 -1.10 14.82 12.10
C ILE A 159 0.37 14.46 11.87
N LEU A 160 0.67 13.32 11.26
CA LEU A 160 2.05 12.94 10.95
C LEU A 160 2.66 13.85 9.88
N HIS A 161 1.85 14.30 8.92
CA HIS A 161 2.30 15.22 7.89
C HIS A 161 2.63 16.60 8.48
N PHE A 162 1.75 17.20 9.29
CA PHE A 162 1.99 18.51 9.89
C PHE A 162 2.92 18.46 11.10
N GLY A 163 2.76 17.49 11.99
CA GLY A 163 3.51 17.36 13.23
C GLY A 163 5.00 17.04 13.04
N LEU A 164 5.36 16.37 11.95
CA LEU A 164 6.77 16.09 11.62
C LEU A 164 7.40 17.18 10.73
N MET A 165 6.65 18.18 10.23
CA MET A 165 7.23 19.35 9.54
C MET A 165 8.40 20.02 10.27
N PRO A 166 8.37 20.29 11.60
CA PRO A 166 9.46 20.96 12.29
C PRO A 166 10.76 20.14 12.38
N ILE A 167 10.68 18.81 12.31
CA ILE A 167 11.84 17.91 12.34
C ILE A 167 12.48 17.79 10.93
N ARG A 168 11.72 18.13 9.89
CA ARG A 168 12.12 18.03 8.48
C ARG A 168 12.80 19.33 8.04
N LYS A 169 14.10 19.46 8.31
CA LYS A 169 14.99 20.45 7.66
C LYS A 169 15.77 19.80 6.52
#